data_AF-A0A384IHQ6-F1
#
_entry.id   AF-A0A384IHQ6-F1
#
_cell.length_a   1.000
_cell.length_b   1.000
_cell.length_c   1.000
_cell.angle_alpha   90.00
_cell.angle_beta   90.00
_cell.angle_gamma   90.00
#
_symmetry.space_group_name_H-M   'P 1'
#
loop_
_entity.id
_entity.type
_entity.pdbx_description
1 polymer ?
#
loop_
_entity_poly.entity_id
_entity_poly.type
_entity_poly.pdbx_seq_one_letter_code
_entity_poly.pdbx_strand_id
1 'polypeptide(L)'
;MDAPILPTGPGVTRHLAHPQELTLRGIPVMCSVCRARRDWLLISHGRNVWVICRCGNQWLEPEITRVDFDARIFFPDGTVYPSIDQALAALGFDGTFAGAYLD
;
A
#
# COMPACT_ATOMS: atom_id res chain seq x y z
N MET A 1 5.42 27.52 -1.90
CA MET A 1 4.56 26.58 -1.16
C MET A 1 5.47 25.47 -0.69
N ASP A 2 5.79 25.44 0.60
CA ASP A 2 6.59 24.34 1.16
C ASP A 2 5.79 23.04 1.08
N ALA A 3 6.44 21.98 0.58
CA ALA A 3 5.87 20.64 0.62
C ALA A 3 5.68 20.24 2.09
N PRO A 4 4.56 19.58 2.47
CA PRO A 4 4.39 19.10 3.83
C PRO A 4 5.55 18.19 4.20
N ILE A 5 6.23 18.52 5.32
CA ILE A 5 7.33 17.73 5.85
C ILE A 5 6.72 16.43 6.37
N LEU A 6 6.79 15.38 5.56
CA LEU A 6 6.34 14.06 5.95
C LEU A 6 7.19 13.57 7.13
N PRO A 7 6.58 12.94 8.15
CA PRO A 7 7.35 12.25 9.16
C PRO A 7 8.20 11.18 8.46
N THR A 8 9.51 11.41 8.47
CA THR A 8 10.49 10.56 7.80
C THR A 8 11.39 9.99 8.88
N GLY A 9 11.36 8.67 9.04
CA GLY A 9 12.10 7.97 10.08
C GLY A 9 11.84 6.47 10.02
N PRO A 10 12.74 5.63 10.57
CA PRO A 10 12.63 4.17 10.47
C PRO A 10 11.38 3.59 11.16
N GLY A 11 10.79 4.31 12.12
CA GLY A 11 9.57 3.90 12.83
C GLY A 11 8.26 4.46 12.24
N VAL A 12 8.31 5.19 11.12
CA VAL A 12 7.09 5.75 10.53
C VAL A 12 6.49 4.76 9.54
N THR A 13 5.25 4.36 9.79
CA THR A 13 4.44 3.59 8.83
C THR A 13 3.83 4.53 7.80
N ARG A 14 4.03 4.23 6.52
CA ARG A 14 3.51 5.02 5.39
C ARG A 14 2.63 4.15 4.52
N HIS A 15 1.51 4.71 4.09
CA HIS A 15 0.47 4.03 3.33
C HIS A 15 0.38 4.67 1.94
N LEU A 16 0.35 3.86 0.88
CA LEU A 16 0.17 4.30 -0.50
C LEU A 16 -0.89 3.44 -1.17
N ALA A 17 -2.03 4.04 -1.49
CA ALA A 17 -3.02 3.41 -2.36
C ALA A 17 -2.49 3.37 -3.80
N HIS A 18 -2.57 2.20 -4.42
CA HIS A 18 -2.14 1.92 -5.79
C HIS A 18 -3.32 1.28 -6.55
N PRO A 19 -4.26 2.09 -7.08
CA PRO A 19 -5.49 1.57 -7.69
C PRO A 19 -5.24 0.83 -9.01
N GLN A 20 -4.16 1.14 -9.72
CA GLN A 20 -3.80 0.54 -11.00
C GLN A 20 -3.21 -0.87 -10.84
N GLU A 21 -2.92 -1.54 -11.96
CA GLU A 21 -2.15 -2.79 -11.90
C GLU A 21 -0.78 -2.54 -11.26
N LEU A 22 -0.42 -3.42 -10.32
CA LEU A 22 0.92 -3.45 -9.75
C LEU A 22 1.78 -4.40 -10.58
N THR A 23 2.95 -3.94 -10.97
CA THR A 23 3.90 -4.74 -11.75
C THR A 23 5.19 -4.89 -10.96
N LEU A 24 5.60 -6.12 -10.69
CA LEU A 24 6.85 -6.46 -10.00
C LEU A 24 7.79 -7.13 -11.00
N ARG A 25 8.97 -6.54 -11.22
CA ARG A 25 9.95 -7.00 -12.23
C ARG A 25 9.36 -7.24 -13.62
N GLY A 26 8.37 -6.44 -14.02
CA GLY A 26 7.69 -6.58 -15.31
C GLY A 26 6.55 -7.60 -15.32
N ILE A 27 6.28 -8.29 -14.21
CA ILE A 27 5.20 -9.27 -14.08
C ILE A 27 4.01 -8.63 -13.36
N PRO A 28 2.80 -8.65 -13.95
CA PRO A 28 1.60 -8.19 -13.28
C PRO A 28 1.31 -9.01 -12.03
N VAL A 29 1.09 -8.33 -10.92
CA VAL A 29 0.69 -8.93 -9.65
C VAL A 29 -0.77 -9.31 -9.69
N MET A 30 -1.07 -10.45 -9.08
CA MET A 30 -2.42 -10.95 -8.93
C MET A 30 -2.59 -11.55 -7.55
N CYS A 31 -3.71 -11.24 -6.91
CA CYS A 31 -3.98 -11.73 -5.56
C CYS A 31 -4.16 -13.25 -5.61
N SER A 32 -3.43 -13.98 -4.77
CA SER A 32 -3.52 -15.44 -4.69
C SER A 32 -4.88 -15.92 -4.19
N VAL A 33 -5.61 -15.08 -3.44
CA VAL A 33 -6.91 -15.40 -2.85
C VAL A 33 -8.08 -15.04 -3.77
N CYS A 34 -8.18 -13.77 -4.20
CA CYS A 34 -9.34 -13.27 -4.94
C CYS A 34 -9.09 -13.03 -6.43
N ARG A 35 -7.85 -13.25 -6.91
CA ARG A 35 -7.43 -13.06 -8.32
C ARG A 35 -7.52 -11.61 -8.84
N ALA A 36 -7.75 -10.62 -7.97
CA ALA A 36 -7.67 -9.21 -8.33
C ALA A 36 -6.28 -8.82 -8.82
N ARG A 37 -6.22 -7.89 -9.78
CA ARG A 37 -4.97 -7.35 -10.37
C ARG A 37 -4.74 -5.87 -10.05
N ARG A 38 -5.74 -5.21 -9.47
CA ARG A 38 -5.83 -3.77 -9.20
C ARG A 38 -6.17 -3.55 -7.73
N ASP A 39 -6.26 -2.28 -7.32
CA ASP A 39 -6.63 -1.87 -5.96
C ASP A 39 -5.74 -2.49 -4.88
N TRP A 40 -4.48 -2.05 -4.89
CA TRP A 40 -3.46 -2.45 -3.91
C TRP A 40 -3.23 -1.35 -2.88
N LEU A 41 -2.89 -1.74 -1.66
CA LEU A 41 -2.31 -0.87 -0.66
C LEU A 41 -0.87 -1.29 -0.42
N LEU A 42 0.05 -0.34 -0.47
CA LEU A 42 1.45 -0.55 -0.14
C LEU A 42 1.73 0.08 1.22
N ILE A 43 2.27 -0.71 2.16
CA ILE A 43 2.66 -0.23 3.49
C ILE A 43 4.17 -0.32 3.65
N SER A 44 4.83 0.82 3.81
CA SER A 44 6.25 0.89 4.14
C SER A 44 6.44 1.08 5.63
N HIS A 45 7.22 0.20 6.26
CA HIS A 45 7.67 0.33 7.65
C HIS A 45 9.12 -0.17 7.78
N GLY A 46 10.02 0.69 8.27
CA GLY A 46 11.45 0.40 8.32
C GLY A 46 12.05 0.14 6.93
N ARG A 47 12.50 -1.11 6.68
CA ARG A 47 13.03 -1.59 5.40
C ARG A 47 12.03 -2.41 4.59
N ASN A 48 10.86 -2.69 5.17
CA ASN A 48 9.90 -3.62 4.63
C ASN A 48 8.79 -2.87 3.90
N VAL A 49 8.35 -3.45 2.78
CA VAL A 49 7.14 -3.04 2.09
C VAL A 49 6.19 -4.23 2.05
N TRP A 50 4.96 -4.01 2.48
CA TRP A 50 3.88 -4.97 2.40
C TRP A 50 2.94 -4.58 1.28
N VAL A 51 2.46 -5.58 0.54
CA VAL A 51 1.39 -5.41 -0.44
C VAL A 51 0.12 -6.01 0.16
N ILE A 52 -0.97 -5.25 0.15
CA ILE A 52 -2.26 -5.66 0.69
C ILE A 52 -3.31 -5.54 -0.42
N CYS A 53 -4.04 -6.62 -0.65
CA CYS A 53 -5.21 -6.64 -1.50
C CYS A 53 -6.44 -6.14 -0.74
N ARG A 54 -7.41 -5.55 -1.44
CA ARG A 54 -8.71 -5.16 -0.88
C ARG A 54 -9.46 -6.30 -0.15
N CYS A 55 -9.17 -7.57 -0.50
CA CYS A 55 -9.70 -8.74 0.20
C CYS A 55 -9.02 -9.06 1.55
N GLY A 56 -8.06 -8.26 1.99
CA GLY A 56 -7.29 -8.47 3.23
C GLY A 56 -6.07 -9.39 3.07
N ASN A 57 -5.90 -10.05 1.92
CA ASN A 57 -4.69 -10.84 1.67
C ASN A 57 -3.46 -9.93 1.59
N GLN A 58 -2.41 -10.25 2.35
CA GLN A 58 -1.18 -9.45 2.43
C GLN A 58 0.07 -10.32 2.38
N TRP A 59 1.15 -9.77 1.85
CA TRP A 59 2.47 -10.39 1.89
C TRP A 59 3.58 -9.36 2.00
N LEU A 60 4.70 -9.78 2.57
CA LEU A 60 5.94 -9.01 2.55
C LEU A 60 6.53 -9.10 1.14
N GLU A 61 6.77 -7.95 0.52
CA GLU A 61 7.35 -7.88 -0.82
C GLU A 61 8.84 -7.52 -0.74
N PRO A 62 9.75 -8.51 -0.85
CA PRO A 62 11.18 -8.27 -0.68
C PRO A 62 11.80 -7.49 -1.84
N GLU A 63 11.14 -7.43 -3.00
CA GLU A 63 11.71 -6.82 -4.20
C GLU A 63 11.38 -5.33 -4.34
N ILE A 64 10.40 -4.81 -3.59
CA ILE A 64 10.17 -3.36 -3.51
C ILE A 64 11.10 -2.79 -2.45
N THR A 65 12.16 -2.11 -2.89
CA THR A 65 13.00 -1.38 -1.96
C THR A 65 12.28 -0.15 -1.42
N ARG A 66 12.72 0.35 -0.26
CA ARG A 66 12.23 1.64 0.25
C ARG A 66 12.45 2.78 -0.75
N VAL A 67 13.55 2.76 -1.51
CA VAL A 67 13.83 3.76 -2.54
C VAL A 67 12.81 3.70 -3.67
N ASP A 68 12.46 2.50 -4.13
CA ASP A 68 11.44 2.30 -5.16
C ASP A 68 10.02 2.64 -4.67
N PHE A 69 9.74 2.43 -3.38
CA PHE A 69 8.52 2.92 -2.75
C PHE A 69 8.52 4.45 -2.73
N ASP A 70 9.58 5.08 -2.24
CA ASP A 70 9.72 6.54 -2.11
C ASP A 70 9.60 7.26 -3.47
N ALA A 71 10.13 6.68 -4.54
CA ALA A 71 10.05 7.23 -5.90
C ALA A 71 8.63 7.18 -6.51
N ARG A 72 7.75 6.30 -6.01
CA ARG A 72 6.38 6.14 -6.51
C ARG A 72 5.37 7.01 -5.80
N ILE A 73 5.74 7.65 -4.69
CA ILE A 73 4.73 8.34 -3.92
C ILE A 73 4.54 9.77 -4.40
N PHE A 74 3.31 10.08 -4.80
CA PHE A 74 2.76 11.41 -4.65
C PHE A 74 1.93 11.43 -3.36
N PHE A 75 2.39 12.15 -2.34
CA PHE A 75 1.68 12.31 -1.07
C PHE A 75 1.06 13.71 -1.06
N PRO A 76 -0.24 13.88 -1.35
CA PRO A 76 -0.89 15.15 -1.07
C PRO A 76 -0.99 15.32 0.46
N ASP A 77 -1.42 14.29 1.19
CA ASP A 77 -1.79 14.42 2.60
C ASP A 77 -1.44 13.14 3.40
N GLY A 78 -0.46 13.21 4.30
CA GLY A 78 -0.09 12.09 5.15
C GLY A 78 -1.06 11.93 6.33
N THR A 79 -2.03 11.02 6.23
CA THR A 79 -2.87 10.62 7.38
C THR A 79 -2.12 9.61 8.25
N VAL A 80 -2.04 9.89 9.55
CA VAL A 80 -1.46 8.99 10.55
C VAL A 80 -2.58 8.20 11.21
N TYR A 81 -2.45 6.87 11.22
CA TYR A 81 -3.39 5.99 11.90
C TYR A 81 -2.78 5.46 13.22
N PRO A 82 -3.56 5.31 14.30
CA PRO A 82 -3.09 4.77 15.58
C PRO A 82 -2.60 3.32 15.52
N SER A 83 -3.03 2.54 14.53
CA SER A 83 -2.63 1.15 14.31
C SER A 83 -2.78 0.76 12.84
N ILE A 84 -2.15 -0.35 12.45
CA ILE A 84 -2.27 -0.92 11.10
C ILE A 84 -3.71 -1.33 10.82
N ASP A 85 -4.39 -2.02 11.74
CA ASP A 85 -5.76 -2.48 11.54
C ASP A 85 -6.74 -1.32 11.28
N GLN A 86 -6.59 -0.21 12.01
CA GLN A 86 -7.38 0.99 11.76
C GLN A 86 -7.08 1.62 10.40
N ALA A 87 -5.81 1.60 9.96
CA ALA A 87 -5.45 2.06 8.62
C ALA A 87 -6.11 1.18 7.55
N LEU A 88 -6.05 -0.14 7.70
CA LEU A 88 -6.65 -1.09 6.76
C LEU A 88 -8.16 -0.89 6.67
N ALA A 89 -8.86 -0.77 7.80
CA ALA A 89 -10.30 -0.51 7.80
C ALA A 89 -10.64 0.85 7.18
N ALA A 90 -9.95 1.92 7.57
CA ALA A 90 -10.21 3.27 7.06
C ALA A 90 -9.92 3.41 5.56
N LEU A 91 -8.94 2.67 5.04
CA LEU A 91 -8.59 2.66 3.62
C LEU A 91 -9.37 1.61 2.81
N GLY A 92 -10.14 0.75 3.47
CA GLY A 92 -10.97 -0.28 2.85
C GLY A 92 -10.22 -1.53 2.38
N PHE A 93 -9.12 -1.88 3.05
CA PHE A 93 -8.26 -3.04 2.79
C PHE A 93 -8.35 -4.13 3.87
N ASP A 94 -9.35 -4.05 4.75
CA ASP A 94 -9.64 -5.03 5.81
C ASP A 94 -10.43 -6.26 5.34
N GLY A 95 -10.73 -6.36 4.04
CA GLY A 95 -11.53 -7.43 3.45
C GLY A 95 -13.00 -7.10 3.26
N THR A 96 -13.52 -6.03 3.88
CA THR A 96 -14.94 -5.63 3.78
C THR A 96 -15.36 -5.37 2.33
N PHE A 97 -14.44 -4.87 1.51
CA PHE A 97 -14.67 -4.56 0.10
C PHE A 97 -14.12 -5.62 -0.87
N ALA A 98 -13.94 -6.86 -0.42
CA ALA A 98 -13.55 -7.96 -1.30
C ALA A 98 -14.55 -8.10 -2.47
N GLY A 99 -14.05 -8.01 -3.70
CA GLY A 99 -14.90 -8.11 -4.90
C GLY A 99 -15.45 -6.77 -5.41
N ALA A 100 -15.35 -5.68 -4.63
CA ALA A 100 -15.72 -4.34 -5.05
C ALA A 100 -14.50 -3.62 -5.66
N TYR A 101 -14.30 -3.81 -6.97
CA TYR A 101 -13.26 -3.14 -7.75
C TYR A 101 -13.95 -2.10 -8.64
N LEU A 102 -13.55 -0.83 -8.51
CA LEU A 102 -14.09 0.24 -9.34
C LEU A 102 -13.24 0.33 -10.62
N ASP A 103 -13.89 0.55 -11.77
CA ASP A 103 -13.22 0.78 -13.05
C ASP A 103 -12.81 2.24 -13.26
#